data_AF-A0A151T9N9-F1
#
_entry.id   AF-A0A151T9N9-F1
#
_cell.length_a   1.000
_cell.length_b   1.000
_cell.length_c   1.000
_cell.angle_alpha   90.00
_cell.angle_beta   90.00
_cell.angle_gamma   90.00
#
_symmetry.space_group_name_H-M   'P 1'
#
loop_
_entity.id
_entity.type
_entity.pdbx_description
1 polymer ?
#
loop_
_entity_poly.entity_id
_entity_poly.type
_entity_poly.pdbx_seq_one_letter_code
_entity_poly.pdbx_strand_id
1 'polypeptide(L)' 'MQQPREEHWNAAIQIVRYLKRSPGQGILLKSTSDFQLHGWCDSEWAIRNFEENQI' A
#
# COMPACT_ATOMS: atom_id res chain seq x y z
N MET A 1 3.53 13.39 13.51
CA MET A 1 2.99 13.41 12.14
C MET A 1 4.04 12.75 11.24
N GLN A 2 3.80 11.50 10.81
CA GLN A 2 4.74 10.81 9.91
C GLN A 2 4.84 11.67 8.64
N GLN A 3 6.02 12.22 8.36
CA GLN A 3 6.27 12.92 7.11
C GLN A 3 6.33 11.85 6.02
N PRO A 4 5.32 11.73 5.14
CA PRO A 4 5.43 10.83 4.00
C PRO A 4 6.58 11.39 3.17
N ARG A 5 7.66 10.62 3.07
CA ARG A 5 8.77 10.99 2.19
C ARG A 5 8.23 11.12 0.77
N GLU A 6 8.82 12.01 -0.01
CA GLU A 6 8.44 12.26 -1.41
C GLU A 6 8.33 10.95 -2.22
N GLU A 7 9.18 9.97 -1.91
CA GLU A 7 9.16 8.61 -2.45
C GLU A 7 7.81 7.90 -2.25
N HIS A 8 7.23 7.97 -1.04
CA HIS A 8 5.93 7.35 -0.74
C HIS A 8 4.80 8.03 -1.51
N TRP A 9 4.84 9.35 -1.66
CA TRP A 9 3.85 10.11 -2.42
C TRP A 9 3.89 9.75 -3.90
N ASN A 10 5.09 9.67 -4.47
CA ASN A 10 5.29 9.28 -5.87
C ASN A 10 4.81 7.84 -6.13
N ALA A 11 5.08 6.91 -5.21
CA ALA A 11 4.58 5.54 -5.29
C ALA A 11 3.04 5.48 -5.25
N ALA A 12 2.39 6.20 -4.34
CA ALA A 12 0.94 6.26 -4.24
C ALA A 12 0.29 6.79 -5.54
N ILE A 13 0.87 7.84 -6.14
CA ILE A 13 0.39 8.38 -7.44
C ILE A 13 0.49 7.32 -8.55
N GLN A 14 1.58 6.55 -8.61
CA GLN A 14 1.71 5.48 -9.62
C GLN A 14 0.64 4.41 -9.45
N ILE A 15 0.39 3.98 -8.21
CA ILE A 15 -0.64 2.98 -7.89
C ILE A 15 -2.02 3.49 -8.33
N VAL A 16 -2.38 4.72 -7.97
CA VAL A 16 -3.69 5.31 -8.34
C VAL A 16 -3.84 5.40 -9.87
N ARG A 17 -2.79 5.78 -10.60
CA ARG A 17 -2.81 5.83 -12.07
C ARG A 17 -3.00 4.44 -12.68
N TYR A 18 -2.36 3.43 -12.11
CA TYR A 18 -2.51 2.04 -12.55
C TYR A 18 -3.95 1.55 -12.36
N LEU A 19 -4.50 1.72 -11.14
CA LEU A 19 -5.86 1.30 -10.80
C LEU A 19 -6.93 2.01 -11.65
N LYS A 20 -6.76 3.32 -11.90
CA LYS A 20 -7.71 4.10 -12.70
C LYS A 20 -7.77 3.66 -14.17
N ARG A 21 -6.67 3.15 -14.73
CA ARG A 21 -6.58 2.86 -16.16
C ARG A 21 -7.37 1.62 -16.57
N SER A 22 -7.34 0.56 -15.76
CA SER A 22 -8.14 -0.65 -16.00
C SER A 22 -8.17 -1.49 -14.72
N PRO A 23 -9.24 -1.43 -13.91
CA PRO A 23 -9.30 -2.14 -12.63
C PRO A 23 -9.32 -3.68 -12.79
N GLY A 24 -9.58 -4.20 -14.00
CA GLY A 24 -9.53 -5.63 -14.31
C GLY A 24 -8.20 -6.09 -14.92
N GLN A 25 -7.25 -5.18 -15.15
CA GLN A 25 -5.96 -5.55 -15.74
C GLN A 25 -5.02 -6.02 -14.63
N GLY A 26 -4.82 -7.34 -14.55
CA GLY A 26 -3.85 -7.93 -13.65
C GLY A 26 -2.41 -7.55 -14.00
N ILE A 27 -1.49 -7.82 -13.07
CA ILE A 27 -0.05 -7.69 -13.29
C ILE A 27 0.45 -9.01 -13.89
N LEU A 28 0.93 -8.99 -15.14
CA LEU A 28 1.54 -10.16 -15.77
C LEU A 28 3.01 -10.23 -15.38
N LEU A 29 3.36 -11.19 -14.54
CA LEU A 29 4.74 -11.48 -14.15
C LEU A 29 5.30 -12.61 -15.03
N LYS A 30 6.59 -12.55 -15.36
CA LYS A 30 7.27 -13.63 -16.08
C LYS A 30 7.34 -14.88 -15.19
N SER A 31 7.02 -16.04 -15.75
CA SER A 31 7.06 -17.32 -15.04
C SER A 31 8.45 -17.71 -14.53
N THR A 32 9.51 -17.21 -15.16
CA THR A 32 10.91 -17.50 -14.82
C THR A 32 11.61 -16.35 -14.09
N SER A 33 10.86 -15.49 -13.40
CA SER A 33 11.48 -14.43 -12.59
C SER A 33 11.72 -14.91 -11.16
N ASP A 34 12.87 -14.53 -10.58
CA ASP A 34 13.16 -14.71 -9.15
C ASP A 34 12.34 -13.73 -8.27
N PHE A 35 11.14 -13.35 -8.73
CA PHE A 35 10.34 -12.31 -8.10
C PHE A 35 9.79 -12.80 -6.76
N GLN A 36 10.30 -12.23 -5.68
CA GLN A 36 9.78 -12.44 -4.33
C GLN A 36 8.82 -11.30 -3.96
N LEU A 37 7.55 -11.65 -3.73
CA LEU A 37 6.55 -10.70 -3.26
C LEU A 37 6.63 -10.60 -1.73
N HIS A 38 7.12 -9.47 -1.23
CA HIS A 38 7.05 -9.13 0.19
C HIS A 38 5.77 -8.34 0.46
N GLY A 39 4.90 -8.89 1.32
CA GLY A 39 3.71 -8.21 1.80
C GLY A 39 3.95 -7.62 3.18
N TRP A 40 3.69 -6.32 3.34
CA TRP A 40 3.66 -5.65 4.64
C TRP A 40 2.21 -5.38 5.03
N CYS A 41 1.82 -5.75 6.24
CA CYS A 41 0.50 -5.47 6.79
C CYS A 41 0.65 -4.47 7.94
N ASP A 42 0.03 -3.30 7.82
CA ASP A 42 -0.13 -2.38 8.94
C ASP A 42 -1.45 -2.70 9.64
N SER A 43 -1.40 -3.62 10.60
CA SER A 43 -2.57 -4.07 11.37
C SER A 43 -2.99 -3.10 12.49
N GLU A 44 -2.35 -1.94 12.60
CA GLU A 44 -2.60 -0.96 13.66
C GLU A 44 -3.76 0.01 13.36
N TRP A 45 -4.47 -0.14 12.24
CA TRP A 45 -5.52 0.82 11.85
C TRP A 45 -6.73 0.84 12.80
N ALA A 46 -6.97 -0.26 13.53
CA ALA A 46 -8.13 -0.41 14.43
C ALA A 46 -7.80 -0.24 15.93
N ILE A 47 -6.51 -0.21 16.30
CA ILE A 47 -6.11 -0.23 17.72
C ILE A 47 -6.24 1.16 18.37
N ARG A 48 -6.05 2.24 17.60
CA ARG A 48 -6.06 3.63 18.15
C ARG A 48 -7.40 4.14 18.64
N ASN A 49 -8.52 3.51 18.28
CA ASN A 49 -9.85 3.98 18.70
C ASN A 49 -10.30 3.43 20.07
N PHE A 50 -9.51 2.55 20.70
CA PHE A 50 -9.87 1.95 21.99
C PHE A 50 -9.20 2.59 23.20
N GLU A 51 -8.18 3.44 23.02
CA GLU A 51 -7.47 4.09 24.15
C GLU A 51 -7.92 5.54 24.43
N GLU A 52 -8.62 6.21 23.51
CA GLU A 52 -9.07 7.61 23.71
C GLU A 52 -10.36 7.75 24.54
N ASN A 53 -11.01 6.65 24.98
CA ASN A 53 -12.25 6.69 25.79
C ASN A 53 -12.07 6.24 27.25
N GLN A 54 -10.85 6.33 27.81
CA GLN A 54 -10.56 5.96 29.21
C GLN A 54 -9.81 7.04 30.02
N ILE A 55 -9.85 8.33 29.62
CA ILE A 55 -9.42 9.45 30.49
C ILE A 55 -10.53 10.50 30.58
#